data_AF-A0A1F4EZU9-F1
#
_entry.id   AF-A0A1F4EZU9-F1
#
_cell.length_a   1.000
_cell.length_b   1.000
_cell.length_c   1.000
_cell.angle_alpha   90.00
_cell.angle_beta   90.00
_cell.angle_gamma   90.00
#
_symmetry.space_group_name_H-M   'P 1'
#
loop_
_entity.id
_entity.type
_entity.pdbx_description
1 polymer ?
#
loop_
_entity_poly.entity_id
_entity_poly.type
_entity_poly.pdbx_seq_one_letter_code
_entity_poly.pdbx_strand_id
1 'polypeptide(L)' 'MLALRLERDLEAKLAALAKVRGRSKSEVVRDAIVRMIEDEEDLELVEKALRTTRMKKTLRQLRKELGLDR' A
#
# COMPACT_ATOMS: atom_id res chain seq x y z
N MET A 1 14.30 -11.89 -13.62
CA MET A 1 13.39 -12.92 -13.06
C MET A 1 13.83 -13.17 -11.63
N LEU A 2 12.96 -12.97 -10.63
CA LEU A 2 13.29 -13.12 -9.22
C LEU A 2 12.89 -14.52 -8.75
N ALA A 3 13.83 -15.29 -8.21
CA ALA A 3 13.56 -16.61 -7.64
C ALA A 3 13.45 -16.47 -6.11
N LEU A 4 12.29 -16.83 -5.55
CA LEU A 4 12.01 -16.78 -4.12
C LEU A 4 11.80 -18.20 -3.59
N ARG A 5 12.45 -18.52 -2.47
CA ARG A 5 12.13 -19.73 -1.72
C ARG A 5 11.04 -19.41 -0.72
N LEU A 6 9.92 -20.09 -0.82
CA LEU A 6 8.80 -19.95 0.10
C LEU A 6 8.67 -21.21 0.94
N GLU A 7 8.23 -21.06 2.18
CA GLU A 7 7.77 -22.19 2.98
C GLU A 7 6.55 -22.84 2.31
N ARG A 8 6.40 -24.16 2.50
CA ARG A 8 5.35 -24.95 1.85
C ARG A 8 3.95 -24.37 2.08
N ASP A 9 3.66 -23.98 3.31
CA ASP A 9 2.35 -23.46 3.68
C ASP A 9 2.07 -22.10 3.02
N LEU A 10 3.09 -21.26 2.91
CA LEU A 10 2.97 -19.97 2.24
C LEU A 10 2.78 -20.14 0.72
N GLU A 11 3.51 -21.08 0.12
CA GLU A 11 3.33 -21.40 -1.30
C GLU A 11 1.91 -21.93 -1.58
N ALA A 12 1.36 -22.77 -0.70
CA ALA A 12 0.00 -23.28 -0.81
C ALA A 12 -1.04 -22.14 -0.73
N LYS A 13 -0.88 -21.21 0.23
CA LYS A 13 -1.74 -20.01 0.36
C LYS A 13 -1.67 -19.13 -0.89
N LEU A 14 -0.46 -18.88 -1.42
CA LEU A 14 -0.25 -18.12 -2.63
C LEU A 14 -0.91 -18.79 -3.84
N ALA A 15 -0.79 -20.11 -3.97
CA ALA A 15 -1.42 -20.87 -5.05
C ALA A 15 -2.96 -20.79 -4.98
N ALA A 16 -3.54 -20.92 -3.80
CA ALA A 16 -4.98 -20.79 -3.59
C ALA A 16 -5.47 -19.37 -3.94
N LEU A 17 -4.75 -18.34 -3.48
CA LEU A 17 -5.08 -16.94 -3.78
C LEU A 17 -5.01 -16.64 -5.28
N ALA A 18 -3.96 -17.12 -5.95
CA ALA A 18 -3.79 -16.99 -7.39
C ALA A 18 -4.95 -17.65 -8.16
N LYS A 19 -5.36 -18.85 -7.75
CA LYS A 19 -6.50 -19.58 -8.32
C LYS A 19 -7.81 -18.81 -8.16
N VAL A 20 -8.10 -18.29 -6.98
CA VAL A 20 -9.32 -17.49 -6.71
C VAL A 20 -9.37 -16.23 -7.58
N ARG A 21 -8.22 -15.61 -7.84
CA ARG A 21 -8.11 -14.39 -8.66
C ARG A 21 -7.99 -14.64 -10.15
N GLY A 22 -7.86 -15.90 -10.60
CA GLY A 22 -7.61 -16.23 -12.00
C GLY A 22 -6.29 -15.69 -12.54
N ARG A 23 -5.27 -15.54 -11.68
CA ARG A 23 -3.93 -15.02 -12.02
C ARG A 23 -2.85 -16.05 -11.74
N SER A 24 -1.66 -15.86 -12.29
CA SER A 24 -0.48 -16.68 -11.94
C SER A 24 0.09 -16.29 -10.57
N LYS A 25 0.83 -17.21 -9.92
CA LYS A 25 1.52 -16.93 -8.65
C LYS A 25 2.45 -15.72 -8.77
N SER A 26 3.20 -15.63 -9.87
CA SER A 26 4.15 -14.55 -10.12
C SER A 26 3.48 -13.18 -10.25
N GLU A 27 2.30 -13.11 -10.85
CA GLU A 27 1.53 -11.86 -10.93
C GLU A 27 1.05 -11.43 -9.54
N VAL A 28 0.54 -12.36 -8.73
CA VAL A 28 0.11 -12.06 -7.37
C VAL A 28 1.28 -11.58 -6.50
N VAL A 29 2.47 -12.20 -6.61
CA VAL A 29 3.66 -11.77 -5.88
C VAL A 29 4.12 -10.39 -6.35
N ARG A 30 4.17 -10.15 -7.66
CA ARG A 30 4.54 -8.84 -8.20
C ARG A 30 3.61 -7.75 -7.70
N ASP A 31 2.30 -7.97 -7.77
CA ASP A 31 1.32 -7.00 -7.31
C ASP A 31 1.44 -6.75 -5.79
N ALA A 32 1.77 -7.78 -4.99
CA ALA A 32 2.02 -7.62 -3.56
C ALA A 32 3.28 -6.79 -3.27
N ILE A 33 4.35 -6.98 -4.04
CA ILE A 33 5.58 -6.18 -3.89
C ILE A 33 5.33 -4.72 -4.26
N VAL A 34 4.60 -4.46 -5.35
CA VAL A 34 4.26 -3.08 -5.76
C VAL A 34 3.49 -2.38 -4.64
N ARG A 35 2.45 -3.02 -4.10
CA ARG A 35 1.66 -2.44 -3.00
C ARG A 35 2.48 -2.18 -1.75
N MET A 36 3.36 -3.11 -1.38
CA MET A 36 4.25 -2.91 -0.23
C MET A 36 5.17 -1.70 -0.43
N ILE A 37 5.71 -1.50 -1.64
CA ILE A 37 6.52 -0.31 -1.94
C ILE A 37 5.67 0.95 -1.82
N GLU A 38 4.48 0.97 -2.41
CA GLU A 38 3.54 2.11 -2.32
C GLU A 38 3.18 2.42 -0.86
N ASP A 39 2.89 1.40 -0.05
CA ASP A 39 2.55 1.56 1.38
C ASP A 39 3.72 2.16 2.19
N GLU A 40 4.96 1.75 1.91
CA GLU A 40 6.17 2.29 2.56
C GLU A 40 6.45 3.74 2.13
N GLU A 41 6.28 4.07 0.84
CA GLU A 41 6.41 5.44 0.33
C GLU A 41 5.35 6.37 0.96
N ASP A 42 4.10 5.91 1.08
CA ASP A 42 3.04 6.64 1.76
C ASP A 42 3.36 6.87 3.23
N LEU A 43 3.91 5.87 3.92
CA LEU A 43 4.33 6.00 5.31
C LEU A 43 5.43 7.07 5.46
N GLU A 44 6.43 7.06 4.59
CA GLU A 44 7.50 8.06 4.60
C GLU A 44 6.95 9.48 4.38
N LEU A 45 6.02 9.65 3.44
CA LEU A 45 5.36 10.93 3.20
C LEU A 45 4.60 11.44 4.43
N VAL A 46 3.89 10.55 5.14
CA VAL A 46 3.18 10.88 6.38
C VAL A 46 4.18 11.29 7.47
N GLU A 47 5.26 10.55 7.68
CA GLU A 47 6.28 10.90 8.67
C GLU A 47 6.89 12.27 8.39
N LYS A 48 7.23 12.53 7.13
CA LYS A 48 7.76 13.83 6.70
C LYS A 48 6.76 14.95 6.93
N ALA A 49 5.48 14.72 6.60
CA ALA A 49 4.41 15.68 6.83
C ALA A 49 4.24 15.99 8.33
N LEU A 50 4.30 14.97 9.20
CA LEU A 50 4.24 15.12 10.66
C LEU A 50 5.43 15.89 11.24
N ARG A 51 6.65 15.66 10.73
CA ARG A 51 7.85 16.40 11.16
C ARG A 51 7.81 17.87 10.74
N THR A 52 7.25 18.17 9.57
CA THR A 52 7.23 19.51 8.98
C THR A 52 6.03 20.34 9.45
N THR A 53 4.90 19.68 9.71
CA THR A 53 3.66 20.32 10.15
C THR A 53 3.71 20.64 11.64
N ARG A 54 3.61 21.94 11.98
CA ARG A 54 3.54 22.40 13.37
C ARG A 54 2.12 22.47 13.94
N MET A 55 1.09 22.31 13.12
CA MET A 55 -0.31 22.56 13.53
C MET A 55 -1.27 21.56 12.89
N LYS A 56 -2.11 20.93 13.72
CA LYS A 56 -3.20 20.06 13.25
C LYS A 56 -4.42 20.93 12.90
N LYS A 57 -5.07 20.64 11.76
CA LYS A 57 -6.30 21.32 11.35
C LYS A 57 -7.46 20.33 11.37
N THR A 58 -8.65 20.82 11.70
CA THR A 58 -9.87 20.02 11.54
C THR A 58 -10.19 19.84 10.06
N LEU A 59 -10.87 18.75 9.71
CA LEU A 59 -11.28 18.50 8.33
C LEU A 59 -12.13 19.67 7.78
N ARG A 60 -12.98 20.28 8.60
CA ARG A 60 -13.78 21.46 8.23
C ARG A 60 -12.91 22.67 7.87
N GLN A 61 -11.89 22.96 8.67
CA GLN A 61 -10.96 24.08 8.38
C GLN A 61 -10.18 23.82 7.09
N LEU A 62 -9.69 22.58 6.90
CA LEU A 62 -8.94 22.20 5.71
C LEU A 62 -9.80 22.30 4.44
N ARG A 63 -11.05 21.82 4.48
CA ARG A 63 -11.97 21.92 3.33
C ARG A 63 -12.26 23.38 2.95
N LYS A 64 -12.45 24.25 3.94
CA LYS A 64 -12.63 25.69 3.71
C LYS A 64 -11.41 26.32 3.04
N GLU A 65 -10.20 26.00 3.51
CA GLU A 65 -8.95 26.48 2.93
C GLU A 65 -8.73 26.00 1.49
N LEU A 66 -9.12 24.76 1.18
CA LEU A 66 -9.01 24.18 -0.16
C LEU A 66 -10.17 24.57 -1.09
N GLY A 67 -11.15 25.34 -0.61
CA GLY A 67 -12.32 25.75 -1.41
C GLY A 67 -13.28 24.61 -1.74
N LEU A 68 -13.31 23.55 -0.93
CA LEU A 68 -14.11 22.33 -1.12
C LEU A 68 -15.49 22.37 -0.42
N ASP A 69 -15.91 23.54 0.08
CA ASP A 69 -17.20 23.76 0.75
C ASP A 69 -18.26 24.38 -0.19
N ARG A 70 -18.08 24.23 -1.51
CA ARG A 70 -19.07 24.63 -2.52
C ARG A 70 -20.20 23.62 -2.65
#